data_AF-A0AAW8KY96-F1
#
_entry.id   AF-A0AAW8KY96-F1
#
_cell.length_a   1.000
_cell.length_b   1.000
_cell.length_c   1.000
_cell.angle_alpha   90.00
_cell.angle_beta   90.00
_cell.angle_gamma   90.00
#
_symmetry.space_group_name_H-M   'P 1'
#
loop_
_entity.id
_entity.type
_entity.pdbx_description
1 polymer ?
#
loop_
_entity_poly.entity_id
_entity_poly.type
_entity_poly.pdbx_seq_one_letter_code
_entity_poly.pdbx_strand_id
1 'polypeptide(L)'
;DHIAEMLHDNEGFLAFAWASTAYTRAKRMVLGQCEKVMFQQGGWKKARQEQQMRDWFGFVPIYLITIDASFCEKANDNEFCALIEHELYHIGVERDSDGEIIYSDHTGLPKHYLAGHDVEEFIGVVKRWGANDSVKRLVEVAKNPPFVSDL
;
A
#
# COMPACT_ATOMS: atom_id res chain seq x y z
N ASP A 1 -1.81 -16.84 -3.40
CA ASP A 1 -1.36 -15.46 -3.16
C ASP A 1 -2.07 -15.03 -1.90
N HIS A 2 -1.32 -14.87 -0.80
CA HIS A 2 -1.85 -14.80 0.55
C HIS A 2 -2.87 -13.67 0.76
N ILE A 3 -2.64 -12.53 0.10
CA ILE A 3 -3.53 -11.38 0.17
C ILE A 3 -4.86 -11.68 -0.54
N ALA A 4 -4.83 -12.40 -1.67
CA ALA A 4 -6.05 -12.77 -2.38
C ALA A 4 -6.95 -13.70 -1.54
N GLU A 5 -6.37 -14.62 -0.78
CA GLU A 5 -7.10 -15.48 0.16
C GLU A 5 -7.71 -14.66 1.30
N MET A 6 -6.96 -13.72 1.87
CA MET A 6 -7.48 -12.84 2.93
C MET A 6 -8.62 -11.93 2.47
N LEU A 7 -8.56 -11.41 1.24
CA LEU A 7 -9.63 -10.60 0.66
C LEU A 7 -10.91 -11.40 0.45
N HIS A 8 -10.79 -12.68 0.15
CA HIS A 8 -11.95 -13.56 -0.04
C HIS A 8 -12.57 -13.97 1.30
N ASP A 9 -11.76 -14.29 2.30
CA ASP A 9 -12.23 -14.91 3.55
C ASP A 9 -12.56 -13.91 4.67
N ASN A 10 -12.17 -12.64 4.51
CA ASN A 10 -12.40 -11.61 5.53
C ASN A 10 -12.78 -10.27 4.90
N GLU A 11 -14.09 -10.00 4.82
CA GLU A 11 -14.62 -8.72 4.34
C GLU A 11 -14.09 -7.51 5.13
N GLY A 12 -13.68 -7.72 6.40
CA GLY A 12 -13.11 -6.69 7.26
C GLY A 12 -11.62 -6.38 7.01
N PHE A 13 -10.95 -7.14 6.15
CA PHE A 13 -9.50 -7.06 6.00
C PHE A 13 -9.03 -5.76 5.35
N LEU A 14 -9.64 -5.39 4.22
CA LEU A 14 -9.23 -4.26 3.40
C LEU A 14 -10.45 -3.47 2.93
N ALA A 15 -10.36 -2.14 3.02
CA ALA A 15 -11.31 -1.24 2.38
C ALA A 15 -10.57 -0.23 1.48
N PHE A 16 -11.32 0.34 0.53
CA PHE A 16 -10.83 1.39 -0.37
C PHE A 16 -11.59 2.69 -0.16
N ALA A 17 -10.88 3.81 -0.22
CA ALA A 17 -11.46 5.15 -0.20
C ALA A 17 -10.94 5.99 -1.37
N TRP A 18 -11.75 6.94 -1.79
CA TRP A 18 -11.39 7.93 -2.80
C TRP A 18 -10.98 9.24 -2.13
N ALA A 19 -9.82 9.76 -2.48
CA ALA A 19 -9.43 11.14 -2.22
C ALA A 19 -9.81 12.00 -3.43
N SER A 20 -10.61 13.04 -3.20
CA SER A 20 -11.03 13.98 -4.25
C SER A 20 -9.89 14.85 -4.80
N THR A 21 -8.74 14.88 -4.11
CA THR A 21 -7.56 15.66 -4.49
C THR A 21 -6.30 14.94 -4.06
N ALA A 22 -5.30 14.89 -4.93
CA ALA A 22 -3.94 14.51 -4.57
C ALA A 22 -3.46 15.31 -3.35
N TYR A 23 -2.83 14.63 -2.39
CA TYR A 23 -2.12 15.30 -1.30
C TYR A 23 -0.61 15.26 -1.54
N THR A 24 0.08 16.34 -1.18
CA THR A 24 1.53 16.44 -1.31
C THR A 24 2.19 16.08 0.02
N ARG A 25 2.89 14.94 0.08
CA ARG A 25 3.70 14.56 1.25
C ARG A 25 5.17 14.75 0.95
N ALA A 26 5.89 15.51 1.78
CA ALA A 26 7.33 15.74 1.65
C ALA A 26 7.78 16.17 0.22
N LYS A 27 7.01 17.06 -0.42
CA LYS A 27 7.22 17.55 -1.81
C LYS A 27 7.07 16.49 -2.92
N ARG A 28 6.53 15.31 -2.60
CA ARG A 28 6.14 14.29 -3.58
C ARG A 28 4.63 14.21 -3.66
N MET A 29 4.12 14.04 -4.87
CA MET A 29 2.70 13.76 -5.11
C MET A 29 2.43 12.31 -4.69
N VAL A 30 1.37 12.11 -3.91
CA VAL A 30 0.92 10.79 -3.44
C VAL A 30 -0.34 10.43 -4.23
N LEU A 31 -0.27 9.36 -5.03
CA LEU A 31 -1.38 8.89 -5.89
C LEU A 31 -2.22 7.82 -5.19
N GLY A 32 -1.62 7.10 -4.25
CA GLY A 32 -2.26 6.11 -3.39
C GLY A 32 -1.58 6.10 -2.03
N GLN A 33 -2.30 5.61 -1.03
CA GLN A 33 -1.75 5.41 0.31
C GLN A 33 -2.41 4.20 0.97
N CYS A 34 -1.62 3.17 1.24
CA CYS A 34 -1.98 2.06 2.12
C CYS A 34 -1.66 2.36 3.59
N GLU A 35 -2.64 2.16 4.47
CA GLU A 35 -2.50 2.36 5.91
C GLU A 35 -3.05 1.17 6.69
N LYS A 36 -2.34 0.75 7.73
CA LYS A 36 -2.94 -0.07 8.79
C LYS A 36 -3.77 0.86 9.67
N VAL A 37 -5.06 0.58 9.79
CA VAL A 37 -6.01 1.44 10.49
C VAL A 37 -5.69 1.43 11.99
N MET A 38 -5.24 2.58 12.48
CA MET A 38 -4.86 2.78 13.87
C MET A 38 -5.51 4.06 14.39
N PHE A 39 -6.26 3.95 15.48
CA PHE A 39 -6.89 5.10 16.13
C PHE A 39 -6.04 5.59 17.30
N GLN A 40 -6.08 6.90 17.54
CA GLN A 40 -5.44 7.45 18.74
C GLN A 40 -6.09 6.89 19.99
N GLN A 41 -5.30 6.66 21.04
CA GLN A 41 -5.82 6.06 22.27
C GLN A 41 -6.78 7.01 22.99
N GLY A 42 -8.00 6.53 23.26
CA GLY A 42 -8.88 7.04 24.30
C GLY A 42 -10.02 7.98 23.86
N GLY A 43 -11.11 7.91 24.64
CA GLY A 43 -12.20 8.88 24.66
C GLY A 43 -13.01 9.02 23.37
N TRP A 44 -13.69 10.17 23.24
CA TRP A 44 -14.57 10.45 22.11
C TRP A 44 -13.85 10.55 20.76
N LYS A 45 -12.54 10.82 20.74
CA LYS A 45 -11.78 10.91 19.49
C LYS A 45 -11.69 9.54 18.81
N LYS A 46 -11.33 8.50 19.56
CA LYS A 46 -11.34 7.12 19.08
C LYS A 46 -12.74 6.69 18.64
N ALA A 47 -13.73 6.89 19.49
CA ALA A 47 -15.11 6.49 19.20
C ALA A 47 -15.67 7.14 17.92
N ARG A 48 -15.38 8.43 17.67
CA ARG A 48 -15.79 9.10 16.43
C ARG A 48 -15.08 8.56 15.19
N GLN A 49 -13.79 8.25 15.29
CA GLN A 49 -13.04 7.67 14.17
C GLN A 49 -13.54 6.25 13.83
N GLU A 50 -13.81 5.43 14.85
CA GLU A 50 -14.41 4.10 14.67
C GLU A 50 -15.81 4.17 14.07
N GLN A 51 -16.66 5.09 14.56
CA GLN A 51 -17.99 5.29 14.01
C GLN A 51 -17.95 5.74 12.55
N GLN A 52 -17.05 6.67 12.21
CA GLN A 52 -16.88 7.13 10.83
C GLN A 52 -16.52 5.98 9.87
N MET A 53 -15.63 5.07 10.28
CA MET A 53 -15.31 3.90 9.47
C MET A 53 -16.52 2.97 9.30
N ARG A 54 -17.30 2.74 10.37
CA ARG A 54 -18.52 1.94 10.32
C ARG A 54 -19.60 2.57 9.46
N ASP A 55 -19.72 3.89 9.46
CA ASP A 55 -20.68 4.61 8.62
C ASP A 55 -20.29 4.51 7.13
N TRP A 56 -18.99 4.51 6.83
CA TRP A 56 -18.48 4.39 5.46
C TRP A 56 -18.51 2.95 4.93
N PHE A 57 -18.12 1.98 5.75
CA PHE A 57 -17.83 0.61 5.28
C PHE A 57 -18.70 -0.46 5.95
N GLY A 58 -19.50 -0.12 6.97
CA GLY A 58 -20.23 -1.09 7.80
C GLY A 58 -19.37 -1.75 8.89
N PHE A 59 -18.06 -1.61 8.83
CA PHE A 59 -17.08 -2.17 9.77
C PHE A 59 -15.87 -1.24 9.93
N VAL A 60 -14.95 -1.62 10.83
CA VAL A 60 -13.64 -0.97 10.94
C VAL A 60 -12.64 -1.84 10.19
N PRO A 61 -12.13 -1.40 9.02
CA PRO A 61 -11.17 -2.19 8.25
C PRO A 61 -9.84 -2.36 8.99
N ILE A 62 -9.12 -3.45 8.73
CA ILE A 62 -7.73 -3.62 9.22
C ILE A 62 -6.78 -2.73 8.42
N TYR A 63 -6.95 -2.72 7.10
CA TYR A 63 -6.19 -1.88 6.18
C TYR A 63 -7.13 -0.98 5.36
N LEU A 64 -6.69 0.24 5.11
CA LEU A 64 -7.37 1.20 4.25
C LEU A 64 -6.41 1.64 3.15
N ILE A 65 -6.81 1.45 1.89
CA ILE A 65 -6.11 2.02 0.74
C ILE A 65 -6.91 3.22 0.25
N THR A 66 -6.29 4.40 0.27
CA THR A 66 -6.89 5.63 -0.27
C THR A 66 -6.25 5.96 -1.60
N ILE A 67 -7.06 6.20 -2.64
CA ILE A 67 -6.59 6.46 -4.01
C ILE A 67 -7.02 7.87 -4.47
N ASP A 68 -6.14 8.57 -5.18
CA ASP A 68 -6.44 9.85 -5.81
C ASP A 68 -7.38 9.67 -7.02
N ALA A 69 -8.62 10.11 -6.87
CA ALA A 69 -9.62 10.03 -7.93
C ALA A 69 -9.23 10.85 -9.18
N SER A 70 -8.50 11.96 -9.01
CA SER A 70 -8.12 12.84 -10.13
C SER A 70 -7.02 12.25 -11.01
N PHE A 71 -6.20 11.37 -10.45
CA PHE A 71 -5.28 10.54 -11.20
C PHE A 71 -6.04 9.44 -11.94
N CYS A 72 -6.92 8.71 -11.24
CA CYS A 72 -7.67 7.59 -11.82
C CYS A 72 -8.57 7.98 -12.99
N GLU A 73 -9.08 9.22 -13.01
CA GLU A 73 -9.85 9.74 -14.16
C GLU A 73 -9.02 9.81 -15.45
N LYS A 74 -7.69 9.96 -15.34
CA LYS A 74 -6.77 10.15 -16.47
C LYS A 74 -5.92 8.92 -16.76
N ALA A 75 -5.76 8.04 -15.76
CA ALA A 75 -4.98 6.83 -15.86
C ALA A 75 -5.62 5.84 -16.83
N ASN A 76 -4.80 5.14 -17.61
CA ASN A 76 -5.26 3.96 -18.32
C ASN A 76 -5.31 2.73 -17.39
N ASP A 77 -5.92 1.63 -17.85
CA ASP A 77 -6.09 0.41 -17.05
C ASP A 77 -4.78 -0.12 -16.46
N ASN A 78 -3.68 -0.08 -17.22
CA ASN A 78 -2.39 -0.57 -16.74
C ASN A 78 -1.82 0.32 -15.63
N GLU A 79 -1.94 1.64 -15.78
CA GLU A 79 -1.49 2.59 -14.76
C GLU A 79 -2.30 2.47 -13.48
N PHE A 80 -3.62 2.29 -13.61
CA PHE A 80 -4.50 2.05 -12.48
C PHE A 80 -4.17 0.73 -11.78
N CYS A 81 -4.07 -0.37 -12.52
CA CYS A 81 -3.70 -1.67 -11.95
C CYS A 81 -2.32 -1.65 -11.28
N ALA A 82 -1.33 -0.98 -11.89
CA ALA A 82 -0.01 -0.83 -11.31
C ALA A 82 -0.04 -0.06 -9.97
N LEU A 83 -0.87 0.99 -9.86
CA LEU A 83 -1.06 1.72 -8.62
C LEU A 83 -1.72 0.83 -7.54
N ILE A 84 -2.80 0.12 -7.87
CA ILE A 84 -3.46 -0.78 -6.92
C ILE A 84 -2.50 -1.88 -6.45
N GLU A 85 -1.74 -2.47 -7.37
CA GLU A 85 -0.77 -3.50 -7.01
C GLU A 85 0.35 -2.93 -6.12
N HIS A 86 0.83 -1.71 -6.41
CA HIS A 86 1.79 -1.01 -5.57
C HIS A 86 1.28 -0.82 -4.13
N GLU A 87 0.06 -0.33 -3.96
CA GLU A 87 -0.51 -0.12 -2.63
C GLU A 87 -0.77 -1.44 -1.89
N LEU A 88 -1.12 -2.51 -2.60
CA LEU A 88 -1.30 -3.84 -2.01
C LEU A 88 0.03 -4.43 -1.52
N TYR A 89 1.15 -4.16 -2.18
CA TYR A 89 2.47 -4.63 -1.75
C TYR A 89 2.86 -4.10 -0.36
N HIS A 90 2.34 -2.95 0.05
CA HIS A 90 2.55 -2.43 1.41
C HIS A 90 1.98 -3.34 2.51
N ILE A 91 1.12 -4.31 2.18
CA ILE A 91 0.61 -5.28 3.15
C ILE A 91 1.52 -6.52 3.15
N GLY A 92 2.63 -6.41 3.89
CA GLY A 92 3.59 -7.50 4.08
C GLY A 92 3.08 -8.55 5.07
N VAL A 93 3.54 -9.79 4.92
CA VAL A 93 3.25 -10.91 5.83
C VAL A 93 4.51 -11.24 6.63
N GLU A 94 4.40 -11.29 7.95
CA GLU A 94 5.50 -11.68 8.82
C GLU A 94 5.86 -13.15 8.58
N ARG A 95 7.16 -13.40 8.44
CA ARG A 95 7.73 -14.74 8.25
C ARG A 95 8.80 -15.00 9.31
N ASP A 96 8.94 -16.25 9.72
CA ASP A 96 9.98 -16.68 10.64
C ASP A 96 11.33 -16.89 9.94
N SER A 97 12.32 -17.39 10.68
CA SER A 97 13.68 -17.64 10.15
C SER A 97 13.73 -18.69 9.04
N ASP A 98 12.75 -19.59 8.99
CA ASP A 98 12.65 -20.64 7.97
C ASP A 98 11.81 -20.17 6.77
N GLY A 99 11.26 -18.97 6.83
CA GLY A 99 10.45 -18.36 5.78
C GLY A 99 8.96 -18.70 5.87
N GLU A 100 8.52 -19.38 6.93
CA GLU A 100 7.12 -19.77 7.13
C GLU A 100 6.31 -18.60 7.68
N ILE A 101 5.01 -18.54 7.32
CA ILE A 101 4.12 -17.47 7.76
C ILE A 101 3.92 -17.55 9.27
N ILE A 102 4.10 -16.43 9.96
CA ILE A 102 3.81 -16.32 11.38
C ILE A 102 2.32 -16.04 11.56
N TYR A 103 1.64 -16.89 12.31
CA TYR A 103 0.23 -16.70 12.68
C TYR A 103 0.12 -16.08 14.09
N SER A 104 -0.96 -15.35 14.31
CA SER A 104 -1.34 -14.81 15.61
C SER A 104 -2.03 -15.88 16.44
N ASP A 105 -1.48 -16.21 17.61
CA ASP A 105 -2.07 -17.20 18.53
C ASP A 105 -3.49 -16.84 18.99
N HIS A 106 -3.84 -15.55 18.94
CA HIS A 106 -5.14 -15.05 19.42
C HIS A 106 -6.22 -15.12 18.34
N THR A 107 -5.85 -14.88 17.09
CA THR A 107 -6.80 -14.77 15.97
C THR A 107 -6.74 -15.95 15.01
N GLY A 108 -5.68 -16.77 15.07
CA GLY A 108 -5.39 -17.81 14.09
C GLY A 108 -5.07 -17.27 12.70
N LEU A 109 -4.96 -15.94 12.55
CA LEU A 109 -4.71 -15.28 11.28
C LEU A 109 -3.22 -14.93 11.12
N PRO A 110 -2.70 -14.91 9.89
CA PRO A 110 -1.37 -14.41 9.56
C PRO A 110 -1.12 -13.04 10.17
N LYS A 111 0.10 -12.81 10.66
CA LYS A 111 0.53 -11.49 11.09
C LYS A 111 0.97 -10.67 9.89
N HIS A 112 0.37 -9.51 9.73
CA HIS A 112 0.73 -8.55 8.69
C HIS A 112 1.39 -7.30 9.27
N TYR A 113 2.34 -6.77 8.52
CA TYR A 113 3.01 -5.51 8.80
C TYR A 113 2.82 -4.54 7.62
N LEU A 114 3.03 -3.25 7.89
CA LEU A 114 3.07 -2.25 6.82
C LEU A 114 4.49 -2.18 6.28
N ALA A 115 4.73 -2.73 5.10
CA ALA A 115 6.01 -2.66 4.42
C ALA A 115 6.27 -1.21 3.96
N GLY A 116 7.52 -0.76 4.06
CA GLY A 116 7.95 0.46 3.37
C GLY A 116 8.01 0.22 1.86
N HIS A 117 8.32 1.25 1.07
CA HIS A 117 8.62 1.02 -0.35
C HIS A 117 9.90 0.18 -0.46
N ASP A 118 9.76 -1.13 -0.69
CA ASP A 118 10.89 -2.02 -0.93
C ASP A 118 11.17 -2.12 -2.45
N VAL A 119 12.43 -2.29 -2.81
CA VAL A 119 12.88 -2.44 -4.19
C VAL A 119 12.24 -3.69 -4.84
N GLU A 120 12.02 -4.76 -4.08
CA GLU A 120 11.37 -5.98 -4.61
C GLU A 120 9.91 -5.75 -5.04
N GLU A 121 9.14 -4.94 -4.28
CA GLU A 121 7.78 -4.54 -4.63
C GLU A 121 7.77 -3.77 -5.96
N PHE A 122 8.76 -2.89 -6.12
CA PHE A 122 8.96 -2.11 -7.34
C PHE A 122 9.32 -2.99 -8.54
N ILE A 123 10.14 -4.03 -8.34
CA ILE A 123 10.50 -5.00 -9.37
C ILE A 123 9.27 -5.80 -9.81
N GLY A 124 8.41 -6.23 -8.88
CA GLY A 124 7.18 -6.95 -9.17
C GLY A 124 6.24 -6.16 -10.10
N VAL A 125 5.95 -4.91 -9.72
CA VAL A 125 5.12 -3.99 -10.51
C VAL A 125 5.73 -3.73 -11.89
N VAL A 126 7.03 -3.41 -11.96
CA VAL A 126 7.72 -3.12 -13.22
C VAL A 126 7.79 -4.34 -14.13
N LYS A 127 7.95 -5.55 -13.58
CA LYS A 127 7.99 -6.79 -14.35
C LYS A 127 6.64 -7.11 -15.00
N ARG A 128 5.54 -6.78 -14.32
CA ARG A 128 4.17 -7.07 -14.80
C ARG A 128 3.61 -5.98 -15.71
N TRP A 129 3.82 -4.71 -15.35
CA TRP A 129 3.18 -3.57 -16.01
C TRP A 129 4.14 -2.69 -16.82
N GLY A 130 5.44 -2.95 -16.73
CA GLY A 130 6.47 -2.13 -17.34
C GLY A 130 6.91 -0.95 -16.46
N ALA A 131 8.06 -0.37 -16.81
CA ALA A 131 8.62 0.78 -16.11
C ALA A 131 7.83 2.06 -16.43
N ASN A 132 7.39 2.79 -15.40
CA ASN A 132 6.90 4.16 -15.59
C ASN A 132 8.08 5.13 -15.87
N ASP A 133 7.79 6.37 -16.26
CA ASP A 133 8.83 7.31 -16.68
C ASP A 133 9.81 7.69 -15.56
N SER A 134 9.35 7.71 -14.30
CA SER A 134 10.23 7.90 -13.14
C SER A 134 11.21 6.73 -12.97
N VAL A 135 10.75 5.49 -13.15
CA VAL A 135 11.60 4.29 -13.13
C VAL A 135 12.58 4.30 -14.29
N LYS A 136 12.12 4.60 -15.51
CA LYS A 136 12.98 4.68 -16.70
C LYS A 136 14.10 5.69 -16.47
N ARG A 137 13.78 6.85 -15.92
CA ARG A 137 14.76 7.88 -15.57
C ARG A 137 15.73 7.43 -14.48
N LEU A 138 15.26 6.67 -13.48
CA LEU A 138 16.12 6.10 -12.45
C LEU A 138 17.10 5.06 -13.05
N VAL A 139 16.61 4.19 -13.94
CA VAL A 139 17.43 3.22 -14.68
C VAL A 139 18.44 3.92 -15.58
N GLU A 140 18.04 5.00 -16.24
CA GLU A 140 18.93 5.82 -17.06
C GLU A 140 20.04 6.46 -16.22
N VAL A 141 19.71 7.05 -15.07
CA VAL A 141 20.72 7.60 -14.14
C VAL A 141 21.62 6.49 -13.59
N ALA A 142 21.08 5.32 -13.24
CA ALA A 142 21.86 4.19 -12.72
C ALA A 142 22.83 3.58 -13.76
N LYS A 143 22.55 3.75 -15.06
CA LYS A 143 23.47 3.37 -16.15
C LYS A 143 24.63 4.34 -16.34
N ASN A 144 24.55 5.53 -15.75
CA ASN A 144 25.65 6.49 -15.79
C ASN A 144 26.65 6.21 -14.66
N PRO A 145 27.95 6.47 -14.88
CA PRO A 145 28.95 6.36 -13.83
C PRO A 145 28.59 7.32 -12.67
N PRO A 146 28.96 6.97 -11.42
CA PRO A 146 28.74 7.85 -10.27
C PRO A 146 29.41 9.20 -10.52
N PHE A 147 28.72 10.28 -10.12
CA PHE A 147 29.18 11.64 -10.36
C PHE A 147 30.40 12.02 -9.50
N VAL A 148 30.70 11.24 -8.46
CA VAL A 148 31.94 11.38 -7.68
C VAL A 148 33.00 10.51 -8.33
N SER A 149 33.99 11.13 -8.95
CA SER A 149 35.24 10.45 -9.30
C SER A 149 35.96 10.12 -8.00
N ASP A 150 36.43 8.89 -7.83
CA ASP A 150 37.43 8.58 -6.81
C ASP A 150 38.71 9.40 -7.12
N LEU A 151 38.84 10.55 -6.45
CA LEU A 151 40.05 11.35 -6.31
C LEU A 151 40.20 11.78 -4.84
#